data_AF-A0AAF0TLG5-F1
#
_entry.id   AF-A0AAF0TLG5-F1
#
_cell.length_a   1.000
_cell.length_b   1.000
_cell.length_c   1.000
_cell.angle_alpha   90.00
_cell.angle_beta   90.00
_cell.angle_gamma   90.00
#
_symmetry.space_group_name_H-M   'P 1'
#
loop_
_entity.id
_entity.type
_entity.pdbx_description
1 polymer ?
#
loop_
_entity_poly.entity_id
_entity_poly.type
_entity_poly.pdbx_seq_one_letter_code
_entity_poly.pdbx_strand_id
1 'polypeptide(L)'
;MVIATQIGSMGTILQARKEEGVSIHPTFSVSVLLGKRDEPMLVACARQIIEHISNAGSSRSLVLSLGLRDHSLPTLKGIVSAVTENCLW
;
A
#
# COMPACT_ATOMS: atom_id res chain seq x y z
N MET A 1 -9.86 1.50 0.23
CA MET A 1 -9.38 0.57 -0.81
C MET A 1 -8.79 1.40 -1.93
N VAL A 2 -7.64 0.99 -2.46
CA VAL A 2 -6.93 1.69 -3.54
C VAL A 2 -6.68 0.72 -4.69
N ILE A 3 -7.00 1.14 -5.92
CA ILE A 3 -6.71 0.40 -7.14
C ILE A 3 -5.85 1.31 -8.02
N ALA A 4 -4.67 0.83 -8.42
CA ALA A 4 -3.83 1.47 -9.41
C ALA A 4 -3.52 0.46 -10.52
N THR A 5 -4.02 0.71 -11.73
CA THR A 5 -3.84 -0.20 -12.88
C THR A 5 -3.45 0.55 -14.15
N GLN A 6 -2.51 -0.04 -14.90
CA GLN A 6 -2.00 0.40 -16.20
C GLN A 6 -2.21 -0.67 -17.29
N ILE A 7 -2.59 -1.88 -16.89
CA ILE A 7 -2.72 -3.06 -17.77
C ILE A 7 -4.15 -3.59 -17.86
N GLY A 8 -5.12 -2.92 -17.21
CA GLY A 8 -6.52 -3.36 -17.23
C GLY A 8 -6.80 -4.60 -16.39
N SER A 9 -5.88 -5.00 -15.50
CA SER A 9 -6.08 -6.09 -14.53
C SER A 9 -5.79 -5.60 -13.10
N MET A 10 -6.20 -6.38 -12.11
CA MET A 10 -5.96 -6.07 -10.69
C MET A 10 -4.51 -6.29 -10.25
N GLY A 11 -3.72 -7.06 -11.02
CA GLY A 11 -2.35 -7.41 -10.69
C GLY A 11 -2.18 -8.00 -9.28
N THR A 12 -1.26 -7.45 -8.49
CA THR A 12 -0.98 -7.91 -7.12
C THR A 12 -1.86 -7.18 -6.12
N ILE A 13 -2.53 -7.93 -5.25
CA ILE A 13 -3.39 -7.40 -4.18
C ILE A 13 -2.69 -7.57 -2.84
N LEU A 14 -2.52 -6.47 -2.11
CA LEU A 14 -1.90 -6.41 -0.80
C LEU A 14 -2.89 -5.87 0.23
N GLN A 15 -2.86 -6.43 1.43
CA GLN A 15 -3.50 -5.86 2.60
C GLN A 15 -2.41 -5.26 3.49
N ALA A 16 -2.60 -4.02 3.90
CA ALA A 16 -1.73 -3.34 4.86
C ALA A 16 -2.55 -2.82 6.03
N ARG A 17 -2.05 -2.99 7.26
CA ARG A 17 -2.75 -2.52 8.46
C ARG A 17 -1.75 -2.08 9.52
N LYS A 18 -2.21 -1.18 10.39
CA LYS A 18 -1.56 -0.95 11.68
C LYS A 18 -1.84 -2.15 12.57
N GLU A 19 -0.82 -2.70 13.20
CA GLU A 19 -0.99 -3.76 14.18
C GLU A 19 -1.49 -3.16 15.49
N GLU A 20 -2.51 -3.78 16.09
CA GLU A 20 -3.05 -3.39 17.38
C GLU A 20 -2.19 -3.98 18.49
N GLY A 21 -1.46 -3.14 19.21
CA GLY A 21 -0.56 -3.56 20.28
C GLY A 21 -0.15 -2.40 21.18
N VAL A 22 0.39 -2.73 22.36
CA VAL A 22 0.75 -1.77 23.43
C VAL A 22 2.09 -1.06 23.15
N SER A 23 2.62 -1.16 21.93
CA SER A 23 3.90 -0.55 21.58
C SER A 23 3.76 0.97 21.50
N ILE A 24 4.72 1.66 22.11
CA ILE A 24 4.86 3.13 22.04
C ILE A 24 5.04 3.58 20.57
N HIS A 25 5.66 2.72 19.74
CA HIS A 25 5.87 2.97 18.32
C HIS A 25 4.88 2.14 17.48
N PRO A 26 4.16 2.75 16.54
CA PRO A 26 3.22 2.04 15.69
C PRO A 26 3.97 1.03 14.81
N THR A 27 3.46 -0.19 14.76
CA THR A 27 3.95 -1.23 13.85
C THR A 27 2.91 -1.49 12.78
N PHE A 28 3.38 -1.87 11.60
CA PHE A 28 2.54 -2.10 10.43
C PHE A 28 2.85 -3.47 9.85
N SER A 29 1.83 -4.15 9.36
CA SER A 29 1.99 -5.38 8.60
C SER A 29 1.45 -5.21 7.19
N VAL A 30 2.07 -5.93 6.26
CA VAL A 30 1.65 -5.99 4.86
C VAL A 30 1.65 -7.46 4.45
N SER A 31 0.53 -7.93 3.92
CA SER A 31 0.33 -9.29 3.46
C SER A 31 -0.11 -9.28 2.00
N VAL A 32 0.57 -10.05 1.15
CA VAL A 32 0.14 -10.26 -0.24
C VAL A 32 -1.00 -11.28 -0.25
N LEU A 33 -2.20 -10.84 -0.64
CA LEU A 33 -3.38 -11.69 -0.74
C LEU A 33 -3.40 -12.47 -2.06
N LEU A 34 -3.05 -11.81 -3.16
CA LEU A 34 -3.07 -12.36 -4.51
C LEU A 34 -1.97 -11.74 -5.37
N GLY A 35 -1.44 -12.50 -6.34
CA GLY A 35 -0.39 -12.04 -7.25
C GLY A 35 1.03 -12.43 -6.80
N LYS A 36 2.03 -11.66 -7.20
CA LYS A 36 3.44 -11.97 -6.96
C LYS A 36 3.82 -11.69 -5.50
N ARG A 37 4.52 -12.64 -4.87
CA ARG A 37 4.89 -12.57 -3.43
C ARG A 37 6.36 -12.19 -3.19
N ASP A 38 7.18 -12.29 -4.23
CA ASP A 38 8.62 -12.09 -4.27
C ASP A 38 9.01 -10.67 -4.75
N GLU A 39 8.11 -9.70 -4.59
CA GLU A 39 8.34 -8.31 -5.00
C GLU A 39 8.33 -7.35 -3.79
N PRO A 40 9.49 -7.19 -3.10
CA PRO A 40 9.57 -6.39 -1.87
C PRO A 40 9.23 -4.92 -2.08
N MET A 41 9.40 -4.40 -3.30
CA MET A 41 9.05 -3.02 -3.64
C MET A 41 7.54 -2.75 -3.57
N LEU A 42 6.69 -3.72 -3.91
CA LEU A 42 5.23 -3.57 -3.78
C LEU A 42 4.81 -3.56 -2.31
N VAL A 43 5.46 -4.39 -1.49
CA VAL A 43 5.28 -4.42 -0.03
C VAL A 43 5.68 -3.09 0.59
N ALA A 44 6.84 -2.53 0.19
CA ALA A 44 7.30 -1.22 0.65
C ALA A 44 6.36 -0.09 0.24
N CYS A 45 5.81 -0.12 -0.98
CA CYS A 45 4.81 0.84 -1.45
C CYS A 45 3.55 0.80 -0.58
N ALA A 46 2.96 -0.39 -0.36
CA ALA A 46 1.80 -0.55 0.50
C ALA A 46 2.08 -0.10 1.94
N ARG A 47 3.29 -0.37 2.44
CA ARG A 47 3.73 0.04 3.78
C ARG A 47 3.80 1.55 3.93
N GLN A 48 4.39 2.26 2.97
CA GLN A 48 4.47 3.72 3.01
C GLN A 48 3.08 4.37 3.02
N ILE A 49 2.13 3.83 2.24
CA ILE A 49 0.77 4.34 2.21
C ILE A 49 0.06 4.14 3.55
N ILE A 50 0.11 2.94 4.15
CA ILE A 50 -0.56 2.71 5.45
C ILE A 50 0.08 3.52 6.59
N GLU A 51 1.40 3.72 6.55
CA GLU A 51 2.09 4.61 7.49
C GLU A 51 1.57 6.04 7.37
N HIS A 52 1.41 6.54 6.15
CA HIS A 52 0.85 7.87 5.91
C HIS A 52 -0.61 7.98 6.36
N ILE A 53 -1.46 7.00 6.05
CA ILE A 53 -2.87 6.94 6.50
C ILE A 53 -2.94 6.98 8.04
N SER A 54 -2.10 6.20 8.71
CA SER A 54 -2.05 6.19 10.18
C SER A 54 -1.52 7.51 10.76
N ASN A 55 -0.53 8.12 10.13
CA ASN A 55 0.01 9.41 10.58
C ASN A 55 -1.01 10.55 10.38
N ALA A 56 -1.90 10.42 9.40
CA ALA A 56 -3.04 11.31 9.20
C ALA A 56 -4.18 11.09 10.23
N GLY A 57 -4.02 10.16 11.18
CA GLY A 57 -4.98 9.90 12.26
C GLY A 57 -6.03 8.82 11.96
N SER A 58 -5.98 8.16 10.80
CA SER A 58 -6.93 7.10 10.45
C SER A 58 -6.43 5.72 10.90
N SER A 59 -7.30 4.92 11.51
CA SER A 59 -7.01 3.54 11.91
C SER A 59 -7.44 2.50 10.87
N ARG A 60 -7.91 2.95 9.70
CA ARG A 60 -8.45 2.07 8.65
C ARG A 60 -7.34 1.22 8.02
N SER A 61 -7.64 -0.06 7.80
CA SER A 61 -6.78 -0.93 7.00
C SER A 61 -6.83 -0.55 5.52
N LEU A 62 -5.71 -0.73 4.83
CA LEU A 62 -5.57 -0.53 3.39
C LEU A 62 -5.66 -1.88 2.66
N VAL A 63 -6.48 -1.93 1.61
CA VAL A 63 -6.38 -2.95 0.55
C VAL A 63 -5.92 -2.23 -0.72
N LEU A 64 -4.80 -2.68 -1.28
CA LEU A 64 -4.13 -2.09 -2.43
C LEU A 64 -4.06 -3.12 -3.57
N SER A 65 -4.54 -2.74 -4.76
CA SER A 65 -4.43 -3.53 -5.99
C SER A 65 -3.52 -2.80 -6.98
N LEU A 66 -2.45 -3.46 -7.41
CA LEU A 66 -1.42 -2.92 -8.30
C LEU A 66 -1.31 -3.75 -9.57
N GLY A 67 -1.92 -3.26 -10.66
CA GLY A 67 -1.79 -3.80 -12.01
C GLY A 67 -0.85 -2.96 -12.86
N LEU A 68 0.46 -3.03 -12.62
CA LEU A 68 1.44 -2.13 -13.23
C LEU A 68 2.19 -2.79 -14.39
N ARG A 69 2.70 -1.98 -15.34
CA ARG A 69 3.56 -2.46 -16.44
C ARG A 69 4.99 -2.73 -15.97
N ASP A 70 5.49 -1.92 -15.06
CA ASP A 70 6.79 -2.04 -14.41
C ASP A 70 6.68 -1.71 -12.92
N HIS A 71 7.60 -2.24 -12.11
CA HIS A 71 7.67 -2.01 -10.67
C HIS A 71 8.87 -1.13 -10.30
N SER A 72 9.20 -0.17 -11.17
CA SER A 72 10.31 0.73 -10.93
C SER A 72 10.03 1.69 -9.77
N LEU A 73 11.10 2.16 -9.13
CA LEU A 73 11.00 3.11 -8.01
C LEU A 73 10.23 4.40 -8.38
N PRO A 74 10.43 5.03 -9.56
CA PRO A 74 9.66 6.20 -9.96
C PRO A 74 8.16 5.91 -10.04
N THR A 75 7.76 4.79 -10.65
CA THR A 75 6.35 4.38 -10.77
C THR A 75 5.72 4.23 -9.39
N LEU A 76 6.38 3.50 -8.48
CA LEU A 76 5.86 3.27 -7.14
C LEU A 76 5.81 4.55 -6.30
N LYS A 77 6.82 5.43 -6.38
CA LYS A 77 6.79 6.75 -5.73
C LYS A 77 5.64 7.60 -6.24
N GLY A 78 5.40 7.61 -7.56
CA GLY A 78 4.27 8.31 -8.16
C GLY A 78 2.92 7.82 -7.63
N ILE A 79 2.78 6.51 -7.43
CA ILE A 79 1.57 5.92 -6.83
C ILE A 79 1.41 6.37 -5.38
N VAL A 80 2.47 6.29 -4.56
CA VAL A 80 2.41 6.75 -3.17
C VAL A 80 1.99 8.22 -3.12
N SER A 81 2.67 9.09 -3.87
CA SER A 81 2.34 10.52 -3.95
C SER A 81 0.88 10.75 -4.35
N ALA A 82 0.42 10.13 -5.44
CA ALA A 82 -0.95 10.29 -5.91
C ALA A 82 -1.99 9.82 -4.88
N VAL A 83 -1.73 8.72 -4.18
CA VAL A 83 -2.64 8.23 -3.12
C VAL A 83 -2.61 9.17 -1.90
N THR A 84 -1.42 9.65 -1.51
CA THR A 84 -1.25 10.59 -0.38
C THR A 84 -1.81 11.98 -0.65
N GLU A 85 -1.91 12.40 -1.90
CA GLU A 85 -2.54 13.67 -2.28
C GLU A 85 -4.08 13.55 -2.31
N ASN A 86 -4.60 12.35 -2.56
CA ASN A 86 -6.03 12.05 -2.59
C ASN A 86 -6.48 11.39 -1.28
N CYS A 87 -6.28 12.08 -0.16
CA CYS A 87 -6.63 11.63 1.20
C CYS A 87 -8.14 11.39 1.39
N LEU A 88 -8.60 10.16 1.14
CA LEU A 88 -10.02 9.76 1.28
C LEU A 88 -10.30 8.86 2.50
N TRP A 89 -9.47 8.93 3.55
CA TRP A 89 -9.53 8.03 4.73
C TRP A 89 -9.94 8.69 6.04
#